data_AF-A0A6I1K1K8-F1
#
_entry.id   AF-A0A6I1K1K8-F1
#
_cell.length_a   1.000
_cell.length_b   1.000
_cell.length_c   1.000
_cell.angle_alpha   90.00
_cell.angle_beta   90.00
_cell.angle_gamma   90.00
#
_symmetry.space_group_name_H-M   'P 1'
#
loop_
_entity.id
_entity.type
_entity.pdbx_description
1 polymer ?
#
loop_
_entity_poly.entity_id
_entity_poly.type
_entity_poly.pdbx_seq_one_letter_code
_entity_poly.pdbx_strand_id
1 'polypeptide(L)' 'GYFDSVRHLIAWCELRRDFRSFRTDRIASAEFLDQRYPERPSVLRARWRKTIKES' A
#
# COMPACT_ATOMS: atom_id res chain seq x y z
N GLY A 1 -5.99 5.77 -28.40
CA GLY A 1 -6.45 5.00 -27.24
C GLY A 1 -6.00 5.71 -25.99
N TYR A 2 -6.93 6.13 -25.15
CA TYR A 2 -6.63 6.91 -23.95
C TYR A 2 -6.18 5.95 -22.84
N PHE A 3 -4.87 5.86 -22.60
CA PHE A 3 -4.34 5.19 -21.43
C PHE A 3 -4.52 6.15 -20.26
N ASP A 4 -5.58 5.93 -19.48
CA ASP A 4 -5.78 6.63 -18.22
C ASP A 4 -4.56 6.32 -17.31
N SER A 5 -3.68 7.30 -17.17
CA SER A 5 -2.39 7.16 -16.48
C SER A 5 -2.61 7.35 -14.99
N VAL A 6 -3.46 6.50 -14.41
CA VAL A 6 -3.83 6.61 -13.00
C VAL A 6 -2.65 6.18 -12.13
N ARG A 7 -2.27 7.05 -11.19
CA ARG A 7 -1.25 6.73 -10.20
C ARG A 7 -1.83 5.74 -9.19
N HIS A 8 -0.98 4.80 -8.78
CA HIS A 8 -1.32 3.80 -7.78
C HIS A 8 -0.43 3.99 -6.55
N LEU A 9 -1.04 3.90 -5.37
CA LEU A 9 -0.37 3.83 -4.10
C LEU A 9 -0.35 2.37 -3.65
N ILE A 10 0.84 1.82 -3.42
CA ILE A 10 0.97 0.51 -2.77
C ILE A 10 1.11 0.71 -1.27
N ALA A 11 0.29 0.03 -0.49
CA ALA A 11 0.34 0.09 0.97
C ALA A 11 -0.06 -1.24 1.63
N TRP A 12 0.33 -1.40 2.89
CA TRP A 12 -0.17 -2.49 3.75
C TRP A 12 -1.60 -2.17 4.19
N CYS A 13 -2.55 -3.06 3.87
CA CYS A 13 -3.93 -2.94 4.28
C CYS A 13 -4.18 -3.76 5.55
N GLU A 14 -4.34 -3.10 6.70
CA GLU A 14 -4.51 -3.79 7.99
C GLU A 14 -5.76 -4.67 8.05
N LEU A 15 -6.87 -4.23 7.41
CA LEU A 15 -8.12 -4.99 7.32
C LEU A 15 -7.96 -6.32 6.56
N ARG A 16 -7.10 -6.34 5.54
CA ARG A 16 -6.87 -7.53 4.71
C ARG A 16 -5.59 -8.27 5.08
N ARG A 17 -4.74 -7.67 5.91
CA ARG A 17 -3.42 -8.16 6.30
C ARG A 17 -2.56 -8.52 5.08
N ASP A 18 -2.57 -7.65 4.08
CA ASP A 18 -1.84 -7.85 2.82
C ASP A 18 -1.48 -6.52 2.14
N PHE A 19 -0.52 -6.56 1.21
CA PHE A 19 -0.19 -5.41 0.35
C PHE A 19 -1.22 -5.24 -0.76
N ARG A 20 -1.71 -4.01 -0.93
CA ARG A 20 -2.74 -3.68 -1.92
C ARG A 20 -2.36 -2.43 -2.70
N SER A 21 -2.84 -2.39 -3.94
CA SER A 21 -2.77 -1.22 -4.82
C SER A 21 -4.05 -0.41 -4.70
N PHE A 22 -3.92 0.86 -4.35
CA PHE A 22 -5.01 1.81 -4.25
C PHE A 22 -4.87 2.84 -5.36
N ARG A 23 -5.92 3.07 -6.14
CA ARG A 23 -5.91 4.14 -7.13
C ARG A 23 -6.02 5.49 -6.44
N THR A 24 -5.11 6.40 -6.75
CA THR A 24 -5.06 7.70 -6.07
C THR A 24 -6.28 8.56 -6.39
N ASP A 25 -6.91 8.36 -7.54
CA ASP A 25 -8.13 9.07 -7.95
C ASP A 25 -9.41 8.62 -7.22
N ARG A 26 -9.35 7.51 -6.48
CA ARG A 26 -10.47 6.98 -5.67
C ARG A 26 -10.27 7.18 -4.16
N ILE A 27 -9.18 7.83 -3.75
CA ILE A 27 -8.91 8.14 -2.34
C ILE A 27 -9.54 9.51 -2.05
N ALA A 28 -10.58 9.54 -1.22
CA ALA A 28 -11.24 10.78 -0.83
C ALA A 28 -10.38 11.64 0.12
N SER A 29 -9.69 11.00 1.05
CA SER A 29 -8.80 11.65 2.02
C SER A 29 -7.83 10.64 2.63
N ALA A 30 -6.76 11.15 3.23
CA ALA A 30 -5.81 10.38 4.03
C ALA A 30 -5.50 11.16 5.31
N GLU A 31 -5.46 10.45 6.43
CA GLU A 31 -5.14 11.00 7.74
C GLU A 31 -3.84 10.37 8.24
N PHE A 32 -2.93 11.20 8.74
CA PHE A 32 -1.68 10.74 9.34
C PHE A 32 -1.89 10.63 10.84
N LEU A 33 -1.98 9.39 11.33
CA LEU A 33 -2.14 9.11 12.75
C LEU A 33 -0.78 9.05 13.44
N ASP A 34 -0.73 9.49 14.71
CA ASP A 34 0.44 9.32 15.57
C ASP A 34 0.64 7.85 16.02
N GLN A 35 -0.36 7.00 15.78
CA GLN A 35 -0.27 5.57 16.07
C GLN A 35 0.72 4.87 15.14
N ARG A 36 1.57 4.05 15.75
CA ARG A 36 2.37 3.09 14.99
C ARG A 36 1.47 1.93 14.57
N TYR A 37 1.58 1.58 13.30
CA TYR A 37 1.06 0.32 12.79
C TYR A 37 1.61 -0.85 13.64
N PRO A 38 0.78 -1.86 13.96
CA PRO A 38 1.11 -2.88 14.94
C PRO A 38 2.31 -3.76 14.53
N GLU A 39 2.54 -3.89 13.22
CA GLU A 39 3.70 -4.60 12.67
C GLU A 39 4.96 -3.74 12.68
N ARG A 40 6.13 -4.34 12.89
CA ARG A 40 7.38 -3.55 12.84
C ARG A 40 7.66 -3.08 11.40
N PRO A 41 8.09 -1.82 11.18
CA PRO A 41 8.43 -1.28 9.85
C PRO A 41 9.35 -2.18 9.03
N SER A 42 10.33 -2.80 9.68
CA SER A 42 11.29 -3.70 9.06
C SER A 42 10.65 -4.99 8.53
N VAL A 43 9.65 -5.52 9.24
CA VAL A 43 8.91 -6.74 8.86
C VAL A 43 8.06 -6.46 7.63
N LEU A 44 7.32 -5.35 7.63
CA LEU A 44 6.52 -4.96 6.46
C LEU A 44 7.40 -4.76 5.22
N ARG A 45 8.54 -4.06 5.34
CA ARG A 45 9.49 -3.90 4.24
C ARG A 45 10.05 -5.24 3.74
N ALA A 46 10.35 -6.18 4.64
CA ALA A 46 10.84 -7.49 4.25
C ALA A 46 9.77 -8.30 3.50
N ARG A 47 8.51 -8.26 3.96
CA ARG A 47 7.37 -8.90 3.28
C ARG A 47 7.16 -8.31 1.89
N TRP A 48 7.11 -6.98 1.78
CA TRP A 48 6.93 -6.28 0.50
C TRP A 48 7.99 -6.66 -0.55
N ARG A 49 9.27 -6.74 -0.15
CA ARG A 49 10.35 -7.15 -1.05
C ARG A 49 10.17 -8.58 -1.59
N LYS A 50 9.58 -9.48 -0.81
CA LYS A 50 9.26 -10.84 -1.28
C LYS A 50 8.19 -10.78 -2.36
N THR A 51 7.13 -9.99 -2.14
CA THR A 51 6.03 -9.81 -3.10
C THR A 51 6.52 -9.26 -4.44
N ILE A 52 7.45 -8.30 -4.45
CA ILE A 52 8.02 -7.76 -5.70
C ILE A 52 8.94 -8.78 -6.40
N LYS A 53 9.69 -9.59 -5.65
CA LYS A 53 10.63 -10.55 -6.24
C LYS A 53 9.96 -11.71 -6.99
N GLU A 54 8.68 -11.93 -6.75
CA GLU A 54 7.90 -13.04 -7.31
C GLU A 54 6.98 -12.60 -8.47
N SER A 55 6.98 -11.31 -8.83
CA SER A 55 6.16 -10.74 -9.92
C SER A 55 6.95 -10.50 -11.21
#